data_AF-A0A7K3KN41-F1
#
_entry.id   AF-A0A7K3KN41-F1
#
_cell.length_a   1.000
_cell.length_b   1.000
_cell.length_c   1.000
_cell.angle_alpha   90.00
_cell.angle_beta   90.00
_cell.angle_gamma   90.00
#
_symmetry.space_group_name_H-M   'P 1'
#
loop_
_entity.id
_entity.type
_entity.pdbx_description
1 polymer ?
#
loop_
_entity_poly.entity_id
_entity_poly.type
_entity_poly.pdbx_seq_one_letter_code
_entity_poly.pdbx_strand_id
1 'polypeptide(L)'
;MAVPTTAGTGSETTLAAVITDAETRHKYAINDFPLIPRYAVLDPAVTLSLPPALTASTGMDALTHAVEAYVGRSTTKDTRADALEAVRLIFENLDTAYRDGLNEQARRNMLVASFKAGCAFTKSYVGYVHAVAHSLGGAYNVPHGYANAVILPLMLRRYGKAAEKPLADLARAAGVATQRDGDEFAARAFVDAIEAMKHRFAIGDTFPELRREDIPKLARIAAAEANPLYPVPVLMSADELEAIYEQLLDLRAA
;
A
#
# COMPACT_ATOMS: atom_id res chain seq x y z
N MET A 1 -17.65 -13.53 10.54
CA MET A 1 -17.03 -12.59 11.50
C MET A 1 -15.54 -12.66 11.26
N ALA A 2 -14.85 -11.52 11.23
CA ALA A 2 -13.40 -11.42 11.10
C ALA A 2 -12.84 -10.60 12.26
N VAL A 3 -11.71 -11.05 12.81
CA VAL A 3 -10.98 -10.38 13.91
C VAL A 3 -9.54 -10.19 13.43
N PRO A 4 -9.19 -9.06 12.79
CA PRO A 4 -7.86 -8.84 12.27
C PRO A 4 -6.84 -8.76 13.41
N THR A 5 -5.77 -9.56 13.31
CA THR A 5 -4.63 -9.51 14.23
C THR A 5 -3.49 -8.66 13.68
N THR A 6 -3.63 -8.10 12.48
CA THR A 6 -2.69 -7.17 11.87
C THR A 6 -3.42 -5.90 11.44
N ALA A 7 -2.73 -4.77 11.49
CA ALA A 7 -3.24 -3.49 10.98
C ALA A 7 -2.58 -3.19 9.64
N GLY A 8 -3.10 -3.82 8.57
CA GLY A 8 -2.58 -3.65 7.21
C GLY A 8 -3.58 -3.98 6.11
N THR A 9 -3.93 -5.26 6.00
CA THR A 9 -4.63 -5.78 4.82
C THR A 9 -6.06 -5.25 4.63
N GLY A 10 -6.75 -4.88 5.72
CA GLY A 10 -8.17 -4.52 5.68
C GLY A 10 -9.09 -5.64 5.20
N SER A 11 -8.61 -6.90 5.12
CA SER A 11 -9.36 -8.03 4.55
C SER A 11 -10.69 -8.31 5.25
N GLU A 12 -10.83 -7.87 6.51
CA GLU A 12 -12.09 -7.91 7.26
C GLU A 12 -13.22 -7.06 6.65
N THR A 13 -12.90 -6.19 5.68
CA THR A 13 -13.86 -5.31 4.98
C THR A 13 -14.04 -5.64 3.50
N THR A 14 -13.25 -6.56 2.94
CA THR A 14 -13.13 -6.72 1.49
C THR A 14 -14.07 -7.79 0.96
N LEU A 15 -14.41 -7.68 -0.32
CA LEU A 15 -15.05 -8.74 -1.10
C LEU A 15 -14.04 -9.66 -1.81
N ALA A 16 -12.75 -9.46 -1.55
CA ALA A 16 -11.65 -10.10 -2.25
C ALA A 16 -10.98 -11.16 -1.36
N ALA A 17 -10.73 -12.33 -1.94
CA ALA A 17 -9.89 -13.37 -1.35
C ALA A 17 -8.76 -13.72 -2.32
N VAL A 18 -7.51 -13.61 -1.85
CA VAL A 18 -6.33 -14.01 -2.64
C VAL A 18 -5.90 -15.40 -2.20
N ILE A 19 -5.90 -16.34 -3.14
CA ILE A 19 -5.55 -17.74 -2.89
C ILE A 19 -4.29 -18.07 -3.69
N THR A 20 -3.36 -18.80 -3.06
CA THR A 20 -2.21 -19.38 -3.76
C THR A 20 -2.50 -20.85 -4.03
N ASP A 21 -2.48 -21.25 -5.30
CA ASP A 21 -2.51 -22.64 -5.70
C ASP A 21 -1.22 -23.34 -5.22
N ALA A 22 -1.36 -24.39 -4.41
CA ALA A 22 -0.23 -25.09 -3.82
C ALA A 22 0.61 -25.87 -4.85
N GLU A 23 -0.01 -26.30 -5.96
CA GLU A 23 0.64 -27.06 -7.02
C GLU A 23 1.30 -26.13 -8.05
N THR A 24 0.54 -25.16 -8.57
CA THR A 24 1.02 -24.27 -9.64
C THR A 24 1.77 -23.05 -9.11
N ARG A 25 1.70 -22.78 -7.80
CA ARG A 25 2.21 -21.57 -7.13
C ARG A 25 1.62 -20.26 -7.67
N HIS A 26 0.53 -20.35 -8.43
CA HIS A 26 -0.15 -19.20 -8.98
C HIS A 26 -1.02 -18.55 -7.91
N LYS A 27 -0.86 -17.24 -7.71
CA LYS A 27 -1.75 -16.42 -6.89
C LYS A 27 -2.89 -15.89 -7.76
N TYR A 28 -4.12 -16.13 -7.34
CA TYR A 28 -5.31 -15.60 -8.03
C TYR A 28 -6.29 -14.99 -7.03
N ALA A 29 -7.01 -13.95 -7.47
CA ALA A 29 -8.00 -13.25 -6.67
C ALA A 29 -9.42 -13.73 -7.04
N ILE A 30 -10.25 -13.97 -6.02
CA ILE A 30 -11.68 -14.20 -6.14
C ILE A 30 -12.39 -12.98 -5.56
N ASN A 31 -13.33 -12.42 -6.32
CA ASN A 31 -14.12 -11.25 -5.94
C ASN A 31 -15.59 -11.63 -5.91
N ASP A 32 -16.20 -11.69 -4.72
CA ASP A 32 -17.62 -12.02 -4.57
C ASP A 32 -18.22 -11.44 -3.28
N PHE A 33 -19.48 -11.02 -3.32
CA PHE A 33 -20.17 -10.40 -2.18
C PHE A 33 -20.28 -11.30 -0.94
N PRO A 34 -20.49 -12.63 -1.04
CA PRO A 34 -20.50 -13.53 0.11
C PRO A 34 -19.17 -13.59 0.87
N LEU A 35 -18.07 -13.13 0.28
CA LEU A 35 -16.77 -13.09 0.96
C LEU A 35 -16.71 -11.99 2.02
N ILE A 36 -17.56 -10.95 1.92
CA ILE A 36 -17.57 -9.82 2.85
C ILE A 36 -17.99 -10.31 4.25
N PRO A 37 -17.13 -10.17 5.27
CA PRO A 37 -17.49 -10.56 6.62
C PRO A 37 -18.68 -9.74 7.14
N ARG A 38 -19.70 -10.41 7.68
CA ARG A 38 -20.86 -9.73 8.29
C ARG A 38 -20.49 -8.80 9.47
N TYR A 39 -19.42 -9.14 10.18
CA TYR A 39 -18.91 -8.41 11.34
C TYR A 39 -17.39 -8.38 11.31
N ALA A 40 -16.81 -7.20 11.55
CA ALA A 40 -15.40 -7.00 11.82
C ALA A 40 -15.24 -6.52 13.27
N VAL A 41 -14.36 -7.14 14.04
CA VAL A 41 -14.07 -6.77 15.43
C VAL A 41 -12.64 -6.25 15.51
N LEU A 42 -12.50 -4.93 15.66
CA LEU A 42 -11.20 -4.27 15.77
C LEU A 42 -10.77 -4.21 17.23
N ASP A 43 -10.16 -5.28 17.73
CA ASP A 43 -9.63 -5.36 19.09
C ASP A 43 -8.11 -5.11 19.09
N PRO A 44 -7.61 -3.99 19.65
CA PRO A 44 -6.17 -3.73 19.71
C PRO A 44 -5.41 -4.77 20.55
N ALA A 45 -6.06 -5.45 21.50
CA ALA A 45 -5.40 -6.41 22.39
C ALA A 45 -4.75 -7.58 21.61
N VAL A 46 -5.38 -8.03 20.53
CA VAL A 46 -4.86 -9.12 19.69
C VAL A 46 -3.75 -8.67 18.72
N THR A 47 -3.36 -7.39 18.76
CA THR A 47 -2.28 -6.84 17.94
C THR A 47 -1.03 -6.48 18.74
N LEU A 48 -1.10 -6.48 20.08
CA LEU A 48 -0.01 -6.04 20.96
C LEU A 48 1.27 -6.89 20.81
N SER A 49 1.11 -8.16 20.42
CA SER A 49 2.23 -9.09 20.20
C SER A 49 2.90 -8.95 18.83
N LEU A 50 2.42 -8.06 17.94
CA LEU A 50 3.05 -7.89 16.62
C LEU A 50 4.45 -7.29 16.76
N PRO A 51 5.49 -7.95 16.23
CA PRO A 51 6.83 -7.40 16.18
C PRO A 51 6.89 -6.05 15.45
N PRO A 52 7.85 -5.17 15.79
CA PRO A 52 8.00 -3.88 15.13
C PRO A 52 8.09 -3.97 13.60
N ALA A 53 8.89 -4.90 13.05
CA ALA A 53 9.03 -5.10 11.61
C ALA A 53 7.69 -5.43 10.91
N LEU A 54 6.88 -6.32 11.51
CA LEU A 54 5.55 -6.63 10.97
C LEU A 54 4.62 -5.43 11.11
N THR A 55 4.65 -4.73 12.25
CA THR A 55 3.86 -3.50 12.46
C THR A 55 4.14 -2.44 11.40
N ALA A 56 5.41 -2.19 11.09
CA ALA A 56 5.81 -1.25 10.07
C ALA A 56 5.35 -1.69 8.67
N SER A 57 5.67 -2.92 8.26
CA SER A 57 5.33 -3.41 6.94
C SER A 57 3.80 -3.46 6.70
N THR A 58 3.00 -3.89 7.68
CA THR A 58 1.54 -3.88 7.56
C THR A 58 0.97 -2.46 7.63
N GLY A 59 1.55 -1.57 8.45
CA GLY A 59 1.12 -0.18 8.48
C GLY A 59 1.37 0.56 7.16
N MET A 60 2.51 0.29 6.51
CA MET A 60 2.84 0.81 5.18
C MET A 60 1.98 0.17 4.08
N ASP A 61 1.54 -1.06 4.27
CA ASP A 61 0.55 -1.72 3.41
C ASP A 61 -0.80 -0.99 3.46
N ALA A 62 -1.33 -0.72 4.66
CA ALA A 62 -2.53 0.09 4.84
C ALA A 62 -2.38 1.50 4.25
N LEU A 63 -1.18 2.10 4.33
CA LEU A 63 -0.90 3.39 3.71
C LEU A 63 -0.99 3.29 2.19
N THR A 64 -0.38 2.27 1.61
CA THR A 64 -0.45 1.99 0.17
C THR A 64 -1.90 1.83 -0.29
N HIS A 65 -2.70 1.03 0.42
CA HIS A 65 -4.13 0.88 0.14
C HIS A 65 -4.86 2.23 0.10
N ALA A 66 -4.70 3.06 1.13
CA ALA A 66 -5.36 4.36 1.21
C ALA A 66 -4.90 5.30 0.08
N VAL A 67 -3.60 5.35 -0.20
CA VAL A 67 -3.03 6.22 -1.23
C VAL A 67 -3.50 5.79 -2.62
N GLU A 68 -3.40 4.52 -2.98
CA GLU A 68 -3.83 4.04 -4.29
C GLU A 68 -5.34 4.19 -4.49
N ALA A 69 -6.14 3.90 -3.45
CA ALA A 69 -7.58 4.11 -3.49
C ALA A 69 -7.98 5.58 -3.65
N TYR A 70 -7.17 6.53 -3.18
CA TYR A 70 -7.44 7.97 -3.30
C TYR A 70 -6.96 8.55 -4.64
N VAL A 71 -5.77 8.13 -5.07
CA VAL A 71 -5.11 8.59 -6.30
C VAL A 71 -5.79 8.00 -7.55
N GLY A 72 -6.44 6.85 -7.41
CA GLY A 72 -7.18 6.21 -8.48
C GLY A 72 -8.38 7.00 -9.03
N ARG A 73 -8.85 6.61 -10.22
CA ARG A 73 -9.93 7.24 -10.98
C ARG A 73 -11.32 6.69 -10.65
N SER A 74 -11.41 5.55 -9.96
CA SER A 74 -12.69 4.95 -9.53
C SER A 74 -13.06 5.38 -8.11
N THR A 75 -13.17 6.68 -7.86
CA THR A 75 -13.39 7.21 -6.50
C THR A 75 -14.79 7.77 -6.26
N THR A 76 -15.26 7.64 -5.03
CA THR A 76 -16.48 8.28 -4.51
C THR A 76 -16.11 9.25 -3.39
N LYS A 77 -17.07 10.05 -2.91
CA LYS A 77 -16.86 10.92 -1.74
C LYS A 77 -16.49 10.11 -0.50
N ASP A 78 -17.14 8.98 -0.29
CA ASP A 78 -16.95 8.14 0.89
C ASP A 78 -15.58 7.44 0.87
N THR A 79 -15.18 6.87 -0.27
CA THR A 79 -13.86 6.24 -0.41
C THR A 79 -12.72 7.24 -0.24
N ARG A 80 -12.92 8.49 -0.69
CA ARG A 80 -11.95 9.58 -0.47
C ARG A 80 -11.87 9.98 1.00
N ALA A 81 -13.01 10.11 1.67
CA ALA A 81 -13.05 10.44 3.10
C ALA A 81 -12.37 9.35 3.94
N ASP A 82 -12.67 8.08 3.65
CA ASP A 82 -12.03 6.94 4.33
C ASP A 82 -10.52 6.89 4.07
N ALA A 83 -10.06 7.13 2.85
CA ALA A 83 -8.64 7.16 2.53
C ALA A 83 -7.90 8.33 3.19
N LEU A 84 -8.48 9.54 3.21
CA LEU A 84 -7.88 10.69 3.91
C LEU A 84 -7.76 10.43 5.42
N GLU A 85 -8.80 9.86 6.03
CA GLU A 85 -8.78 9.51 7.46
C GLU A 85 -7.77 8.41 7.76
N ALA A 86 -7.67 7.38 6.90
CA ALA A 86 -6.66 6.34 7.02
C ALA A 86 -5.24 6.92 6.97
N VAL A 87 -4.94 7.78 5.98
CA VAL A 87 -3.64 8.45 5.89
C VAL A 87 -3.33 9.28 7.13
N ARG A 88 -4.28 10.10 7.60
CA ARG A 88 -4.12 10.91 8.82
C ARG A 88 -3.76 10.03 10.02
N LEU A 89 -4.56 8.99 10.28
CA LEU A 89 -4.35 8.08 11.40
C LEU A 89 -3.00 7.33 11.32
N ILE A 90 -2.60 6.90 10.13
CA ILE A 90 -1.31 6.21 9.93
C ILE A 90 -0.14 7.14 10.27
N PHE A 91 -0.15 8.38 9.76
CA PHE A 91 0.91 9.34 10.03
C PHE A 91 0.98 9.73 11.51
N GLU A 92 -0.16 9.81 12.19
CA GLU A 92 -0.22 10.12 13.62
C GLU A 92 0.21 8.97 14.54
N ASN A 93 0.06 7.70 14.11
CA ASN A 93 0.12 6.56 15.04
C ASN A 93 1.13 5.46 14.68
N LEU A 94 1.52 5.29 13.41
CA LEU A 94 2.36 4.16 13.02
C LEU A 94 3.74 4.19 13.68
N ASP A 95 4.35 5.37 13.80
CA ASP A 95 5.67 5.52 14.46
C ASP A 95 5.59 5.14 15.94
N THR A 96 4.52 5.54 16.64
CA THR A 96 4.27 5.14 18.03
C THR A 96 4.04 3.64 18.14
N ALA A 97 3.19 3.05 17.29
CA ALA A 97 2.91 1.61 17.32
C ALA A 97 4.15 0.76 16.98
N TYR A 98 5.07 1.29 16.16
CA TYR A 98 6.34 0.66 15.83
C TYR A 98 7.32 0.69 17.00
N ARG A 99 7.49 1.84 17.68
CA ARG A 99 8.44 2.02 18.78
C ARG A 99 7.96 1.44 20.10
N ASP A 100 6.66 1.58 20.37
CA ASP A 100 5.98 1.08 21.56
C ASP A 100 4.79 0.22 21.13
N GLY A 101 5.08 -1.06 20.86
CA GLY A 101 4.08 -2.02 20.41
C GLY A 101 2.98 -2.32 21.42
N LEU A 102 3.13 -1.89 22.68
CA LEU A 102 2.14 -2.04 23.75
C LEU A 102 1.23 -0.81 23.89
N ASN A 103 1.47 0.25 23.10
CA ASN A 103 0.60 1.42 23.08
C ASN A 103 -0.77 1.09 22.47
N GLU A 104 -1.73 0.75 23.33
CA GLU A 104 -3.06 0.30 22.91
C GLU A 104 -3.79 1.34 22.04
N GLN A 105 -3.61 2.64 22.32
CA GLN A 105 -4.25 3.70 21.56
C GLN A 105 -3.70 3.79 20.14
N ALA A 106 -2.37 3.73 19.97
CA ALA A 106 -1.75 3.72 18.65
C ALA A 106 -2.16 2.47 17.85
N ARG A 107 -2.21 1.30 18.51
CA ARG A 107 -2.65 0.03 17.91
C ARG A 107 -4.12 0.09 17.47
N ARG A 108 -4.99 0.65 18.30
CA ARG A 108 -6.40 0.87 17.99
C ARG A 108 -6.56 1.79 16.78
N ASN A 109 -5.85 2.91 16.76
CA ASN A 109 -5.89 3.85 15.65
C ASN A 109 -5.36 3.24 14.35
N MET A 110 -4.32 2.40 14.41
CA MET A 110 -3.83 1.67 13.24
C MET A 110 -4.83 0.63 12.71
N LEU A 111 -5.54 -0.08 13.59
CA LEU A 111 -6.64 -0.97 13.17
C LEU A 111 -7.76 -0.19 12.46
N VAL A 112 -8.17 0.95 13.03
CA VAL A 112 -9.18 1.83 12.40
C VAL A 112 -8.68 2.33 11.04
N ALA A 113 -7.41 2.73 10.95
CA ALA A 113 -6.83 3.20 9.70
C ALA A 113 -6.80 2.11 8.62
N SER A 114 -6.39 0.89 8.98
CA SER A 114 -6.40 -0.26 8.06
C SER A 114 -7.81 -0.63 7.62
N PHE A 115 -8.77 -0.63 8.53
CA PHE A 115 -10.19 -0.85 8.22
C PHE A 115 -10.74 0.20 7.24
N LYS A 116 -10.38 1.47 7.45
CA LYS A 116 -10.78 2.59 6.58
C LYS A 116 -10.13 2.49 5.20
N ALA A 117 -8.85 2.18 5.14
CA ALA A 117 -8.16 1.88 3.89
C ALA A 117 -8.84 0.73 3.15
N GLY A 118 -9.19 -0.35 3.87
CA GLY A 118 -9.99 -1.49 3.38
C GLY A 118 -11.32 -1.09 2.75
N CYS A 119 -12.11 -0.29 3.48
CA CYS A 119 -13.38 0.26 3.00
C CYS A 119 -13.22 1.10 1.73
N ALA A 120 -12.09 1.80 1.58
CA ALA A 120 -11.78 2.59 0.40
C ALA A 120 -11.36 1.71 -0.79
N PHE A 121 -10.32 0.88 -0.64
CA PHE A 121 -9.76 0.14 -1.78
C PHE A 121 -10.68 -0.99 -2.26
N THR A 122 -11.51 -1.58 -1.39
CA THR A 122 -12.44 -2.62 -1.84
C THR A 122 -13.48 -2.11 -2.84
N LYS A 123 -13.67 -0.77 -2.93
CA LYS A 123 -14.56 -0.10 -3.89
C LYS A 123 -13.78 0.63 -4.99
N SER A 124 -12.65 1.24 -4.63
CA SER A 124 -11.82 2.04 -5.54
C SER A 124 -10.73 1.26 -6.26
N TYR A 125 -10.55 -0.02 -5.95
CA TYR A 125 -9.38 -0.83 -6.32
C TYR A 125 -8.04 -0.27 -5.79
N VAL A 126 -6.97 -1.02 -6.08
CA VAL A 126 -5.57 -0.66 -5.86
C VAL A 126 -4.92 -0.22 -7.19
N GLY A 127 -3.59 -0.11 -7.24
CA GLY A 127 -2.86 0.38 -8.42
C GLY A 127 -1.57 -0.39 -8.74
N TYR A 128 -0.63 0.29 -9.39
CA TYR A 128 0.62 -0.34 -9.84
C TYR A 128 1.57 -0.71 -8.70
N VAL A 129 1.45 -0.10 -7.50
CA VAL A 129 2.24 -0.53 -6.35
C VAL A 129 1.91 -1.99 -6.03
N HIS A 130 0.62 -2.30 -5.90
CA HIS A 130 0.14 -3.67 -5.68
C HIS A 130 0.48 -4.61 -6.84
N ALA A 131 0.28 -4.20 -8.09
CA ALA A 131 0.58 -5.05 -9.25
C ALA A 131 2.06 -5.47 -9.30
N VAL A 132 2.97 -4.53 -9.03
CA VAL A 132 4.42 -4.81 -8.97
C VAL A 132 4.73 -5.70 -7.76
N ALA A 133 4.16 -5.38 -6.59
CA ALA A 133 4.35 -6.15 -5.36
C ALA A 133 3.84 -7.60 -5.47
N HIS A 134 2.71 -7.84 -6.12
CA HIS A 134 2.15 -9.17 -6.34
C HIS A 134 3.05 -10.02 -7.23
N SER A 135 3.62 -9.44 -8.30
CA SER A 135 4.54 -10.18 -9.16
C SER A 135 5.80 -10.62 -8.40
N LEU A 136 6.38 -9.74 -7.57
CA LEU A 136 7.54 -10.05 -6.72
C LEU A 136 7.20 -11.08 -5.65
N GLY A 137 6.04 -10.92 -5.00
CA GLY A 137 5.54 -11.86 -4.01
C GLY A 137 5.16 -13.23 -4.60
N GLY A 138 4.86 -13.31 -5.90
CA GLY A 138 4.62 -14.57 -6.61
C GLY A 138 5.91 -15.26 -7.03
N ALA A 139 6.91 -14.50 -7.51
CA ALA A 139 8.18 -15.06 -7.98
C ALA A 139 9.17 -15.41 -6.85
N TYR A 140 9.24 -14.57 -5.82
CA TYR A 140 10.30 -14.64 -4.81
C TYR A 140 9.78 -14.78 -3.37
N ASN A 141 8.46 -14.87 -3.18
CA ASN A 141 7.84 -14.93 -1.86
C ASN A 141 8.21 -13.73 -0.94
N VAL A 142 8.45 -12.56 -1.54
CA VAL A 142 8.67 -11.32 -0.80
C VAL A 142 7.43 -11.00 0.05
N PRO A 143 7.59 -10.65 1.34
CA PRO A 143 6.48 -10.24 2.19
C PRO A 143 5.70 -9.06 1.60
N HIS A 144 4.38 -9.20 1.49
CA HIS A 144 3.51 -8.27 0.76
C HIS A 144 3.65 -6.80 1.20
N GLY A 145 3.48 -6.52 2.50
CA GLY A 145 3.58 -5.16 3.02
C GLY A 145 4.98 -4.56 2.89
N TYR A 146 6.03 -5.39 2.91
CA TYR A 146 7.40 -4.92 2.61
C TYR A 146 7.52 -4.50 1.14
N ALA A 147 7.03 -5.33 0.20
CA ALA A 147 7.05 -4.99 -1.21
C ALA A 147 6.32 -3.67 -1.50
N ASN A 148 5.10 -3.53 -0.99
CA ASN A 148 4.32 -2.29 -1.13
C ASN A 148 5.07 -1.08 -0.55
N ALA A 149 5.66 -1.20 0.64
CA ALA A 149 6.40 -0.11 1.28
C ALA A 149 7.63 0.35 0.46
N VAL A 150 8.37 -0.59 -0.14
CA VAL A 150 9.54 -0.29 -0.99
C VAL A 150 9.11 0.42 -2.27
N ILE A 151 8.04 -0.05 -2.92
CA ILE A 151 7.60 0.41 -4.25
C ILE A 151 6.84 1.73 -4.17
N LEU A 152 6.07 1.97 -3.11
CA LEU A 152 5.16 3.11 -2.99
C LEU A 152 5.80 4.46 -3.37
N PRO A 153 6.88 4.94 -2.72
CA PRO A 153 7.42 6.25 -3.05
C PRO A 153 7.94 6.33 -4.50
N LEU A 154 8.56 5.26 -5.00
CA LEU A 154 9.04 5.17 -6.38
C LEU A 154 7.90 5.34 -7.39
N MET A 155 6.81 4.60 -7.19
CA MET A 155 5.65 4.64 -8.09
C MET A 155 4.95 6.01 -8.06
N LEU A 156 4.81 6.63 -6.87
CA LEU A 156 4.21 7.95 -6.74
C LEU A 156 5.00 9.02 -7.51
N ARG A 157 6.35 8.97 -7.47
CA ARG A 157 7.18 9.86 -8.29
C ARG A 157 6.96 9.61 -9.78
N ARG A 158 6.78 8.35 -10.20
CA ARG A 158 6.56 7.98 -11.60
C ARG A 158 5.24 8.50 -12.17
N TYR A 159 4.18 8.57 -11.35
CA TYR A 159 2.91 9.20 -11.76
C TYR A 159 3.04 10.71 -12.00
N GLY A 160 4.00 11.38 -11.36
CA GLY A 160 4.32 12.80 -11.60
C GLY A 160 3.11 13.71 -11.50
N LYS A 161 2.96 14.63 -12.47
CA LYS A 161 1.87 15.63 -12.49
C LYS A 161 0.47 15.03 -12.47
N ALA A 162 0.28 13.79 -12.93
CA ALA A 162 -1.03 13.14 -12.92
C ALA A 162 -1.56 12.82 -11.50
N ALA A 163 -0.65 12.65 -10.53
CA ALA A 163 -1.00 12.40 -9.13
C ALA A 163 -0.79 13.63 -8.22
N GLU A 164 -0.29 14.76 -8.75
CA GLU A 164 0.08 15.93 -7.93
C GLU A 164 -1.06 16.41 -7.03
N LYS A 165 -2.24 16.69 -7.60
CA LYS A 165 -3.36 17.19 -6.79
C LYS A 165 -3.81 16.17 -5.73
N PRO A 166 -4.06 14.89 -6.07
CA PRO A 166 -4.38 13.88 -5.07
C PRO A 166 -3.32 13.75 -3.96
N LEU A 167 -2.02 13.75 -4.31
CA LEU A 167 -0.93 13.65 -3.33
C LEU A 167 -0.85 14.89 -2.45
N ALA A 168 -1.14 16.09 -2.96
CA ALA A 168 -1.20 17.30 -2.17
C ALA A 168 -2.34 17.26 -1.13
N ASP A 169 -3.49 16.69 -1.47
CA ASP A 169 -4.59 16.51 -0.51
C ASP A 169 -4.21 15.52 0.59
N LEU A 170 -3.57 14.40 0.22
CA LEU A 170 -3.06 13.41 1.18
C LEU A 170 -1.95 14.00 2.07
N ALA A 171 -1.09 14.87 1.53
CA ALA A 171 -0.09 15.61 2.29
C ALA A 171 -0.70 16.44 3.42
N ARG A 172 -1.81 17.12 3.11
CA ARG A 172 -2.55 17.95 4.08
C ARG A 172 -3.24 17.09 5.12
N ALA A 173 -3.82 15.96 4.73
CA ALA A 173 -4.40 14.99 5.67
C ALA A 173 -3.35 14.37 6.60
N ALA A 174 -2.15 14.08 6.07
CA ALA A 174 -1.01 13.58 6.84
C ALA A 174 -0.36 14.63 7.76
N GLY A 175 -0.74 15.91 7.64
CA GLY A 175 -0.14 17.00 8.42
C GLY A 175 1.27 17.38 7.99
N VAL A 176 1.73 16.94 6.81
CA VAL A 176 3.07 17.25 6.27
C VAL A 176 3.06 18.44 5.30
N ALA A 177 1.88 18.97 5.00
CA ALA A 177 1.67 20.22 4.27
C ALA A 177 0.44 20.95 4.82
N THR A 178 0.35 22.25 4.56
CA THR A 178 -0.76 23.12 4.97
C THR A 178 -1.64 23.50 3.77
N GLN A 179 -2.76 24.16 4.05
CA GLN A 179 -3.64 24.72 3.00
C GLN A 179 -2.99 25.89 2.23
N ARG A 180 -1.89 26.46 2.76
CA ARG A 180 -1.16 27.57 2.12
C ARG A 180 -0.09 27.09 1.16
N ASP A 181 0.34 25.84 1.30
CA ASP A 181 1.37 25.25 0.46
C ASP A 181 0.80 24.91 -0.92
N GLY A 182 1.56 25.23 -1.97
CA GLY A 182 1.21 24.89 -3.34
C GLY A 182 1.20 23.37 -3.56
N ASP A 183 0.33 22.91 -4.45
CA ASP A 183 0.10 21.47 -4.66
C ASP A 183 1.38 20.71 -5.08
N GLU A 184 2.25 21.32 -5.89
CA GLU A 184 3.54 20.72 -6.27
C GLU A 184 4.46 20.46 -5.06
N PHE A 185 4.58 21.46 -4.16
CA PHE A 185 5.36 21.31 -2.93
C PHE A 185 4.75 20.25 -2.02
N ALA A 186 3.43 20.31 -1.81
CA ALA A 186 2.71 19.40 -0.93
C ALA A 186 2.81 17.95 -1.41
N ALA A 187 2.66 17.71 -2.72
CA ALA A 187 2.81 16.38 -3.31
C ALA A 187 4.21 15.82 -3.10
N ARG A 188 5.26 16.63 -3.33
CA ARG A 188 6.65 16.22 -3.08
C ARG A 188 6.89 15.93 -1.60
N ALA A 189 6.43 16.81 -0.71
CA ALA A 189 6.58 16.65 0.73
C ALA A 189 5.92 15.36 1.24
N PHE A 190 4.77 14.97 0.67
CA PHE A 190 4.12 13.71 1.02
C PHE A 190 4.96 12.48 0.63
N VAL A 191 5.49 12.44 -0.59
CA VAL A 191 6.35 11.34 -1.04
C VAL A 191 7.64 11.29 -0.22
N ASP A 192 8.26 12.44 0.06
CA ASP A 192 9.47 12.51 0.90
C ASP A 192 9.19 12.08 2.34
N ALA A 193 7.99 12.34 2.88
CA ALA A 193 7.60 11.89 4.20
C ALA A 193 7.39 10.36 4.27
N ILE A 194 6.85 9.75 3.21
CA ILE A 194 6.74 8.29 3.06
C ILE A 194 8.15 7.67 3.01
N GLU A 195 9.06 8.25 2.25
CA GLU A 195 10.47 7.84 2.19
C GLU A 195 11.12 7.89 3.59
N ALA A 196 10.92 9.00 4.31
CA ALA A 196 11.43 9.16 5.66
C ALA A 196 10.81 8.14 6.65
N MET A 197 9.52 7.79 6.50
CA MET A 197 8.89 6.71 7.27
C MET A 197 9.59 5.38 7.02
N LYS A 198 9.81 5.04 5.74
CA LYS A 198 10.50 3.81 5.33
C LYS A 198 11.85 3.66 6.01
N HIS A 199 12.68 4.70 5.97
CA HIS A 199 13.99 4.72 6.64
C HIS A 199 13.88 4.60 8.16
N ARG A 200 12.94 5.30 8.81
CA ARG A 200 12.74 5.18 10.28
C ARG A 200 12.35 3.76 10.71
N PHE A 201 11.68 3.02 9.85
CA PHE A 201 11.24 1.64 10.11
C PHE A 201 12.22 0.57 9.63
N ALA A 202 13.41 0.98 9.15
CA ALA A 202 14.41 0.08 8.59
C ALA A 202 13.86 -0.82 7.46
N ILE A 203 12.92 -0.29 6.67
CA ILE A 203 12.48 -0.91 5.43
C ILE A 203 13.49 -0.54 4.36
N GLY A 204 13.98 -1.52 3.60
CA GLY A 204 15.02 -1.31 2.59
C GLY A 204 14.51 -0.60 1.33
N ASP A 205 15.39 -0.48 0.35
CA ASP A 205 15.13 0.20 -0.93
C ASP A 205 15.02 -0.78 -2.12
N THR A 206 15.30 -2.06 -1.88
CA THR A 206 15.42 -3.08 -2.92
C THR A 206 14.99 -4.47 -2.43
N PHE A 207 15.03 -5.43 -3.35
CA PHE A 207 14.72 -6.84 -3.16
C PHE A 207 15.98 -7.65 -3.48
N PRO A 208 16.63 -8.27 -2.48
CA PRO A 208 17.82 -9.10 -2.69
C PRO A 208 17.59 -10.23 -3.71
N GLU A 209 16.37 -10.73 -3.78
CA GLU A 209 15.95 -11.84 -4.64
C GLU A 209 15.78 -11.44 -6.11
N LEU A 210 15.60 -10.15 -6.41
CA LEU A 210 15.34 -9.66 -7.76
C LEU A 210 16.54 -9.92 -8.69
N ARG A 211 16.24 -10.55 -9.82
CA ARG A 211 17.20 -10.88 -10.89
C ARG A 211 16.82 -10.17 -12.18
N ARG A 212 17.83 -9.63 -12.87
CA ARG A 212 17.64 -8.94 -14.15
C ARG A 212 16.92 -9.80 -15.20
N GLU A 213 17.22 -11.10 -15.24
CA GLU A 213 16.62 -12.05 -16.18
C GLU A 213 15.10 -12.24 -16.00
N ASP A 214 14.57 -12.01 -14.80
CA ASP A 214 13.14 -12.19 -14.50
C ASP A 214 12.31 -10.93 -14.80
N ILE A 215 12.96 -9.76 -14.94
CA ILE A 215 12.30 -8.45 -15.10
C ILE A 215 11.25 -8.44 -16.23
N PRO A 216 11.55 -8.93 -17.45
CA PRO A 216 10.54 -8.92 -18.52
C PRO A 216 9.29 -9.75 -18.21
N LYS A 217 9.45 -10.83 -17.43
CA LYS A 217 8.32 -11.66 -17.00
C LYS A 217 7.51 -10.97 -15.92
N LEU A 218 8.17 -10.41 -14.90
CA LEU A 218 7.52 -9.70 -13.79
C LEU A 218 6.72 -8.48 -14.28
N ALA A 219 7.31 -7.70 -15.19
CA ALA A 219 6.67 -6.53 -15.79
C ALA A 219 5.41 -6.90 -16.59
N ARG A 220 5.44 -7.98 -17.36
CA ARG A 220 4.25 -8.47 -18.09
C ARG A 220 3.13 -8.93 -17.15
N ILE A 221 3.48 -9.62 -16.05
CA ILE A 221 2.50 -10.03 -15.04
C ILE A 221 1.86 -8.80 -14.41
N ALA A 222 2.66 -7.84 -13.94
CA ALA A 222 2.15 -6.61 -13.33
C ALA A 222 1.31 -5.77 -14.32
N ALA A 223 1.73 -5.66 -15.58
CA ALA A 223 0.95 -4.95 -16.61
C ALA A 223 -0.40 -5.61 -16.88
N ALA A 224 -0.43 -6.94 -16.97
CA ALA A 224 -1.65 -7.71 -17.23
C ALA A 224 -2.61 -7.71 -16.03
N GLU A 225 -2.09 -7.68 -14.81
CA GLU A 225 -2.91 -7.56 -13.60
C GLU A 225 -3.55 -6.17 -13.52
N ALA A 226 -2.76 -5.11 -13.76
CA ALA A 226 -3.23 -3.74 -13.61
C ALA A 226 -4.14 -3.26 -14.74
N ASN A 227 -3.88 -3.61 -16.00
CA ASN A 227 -4.67 -3.15 -17.14
C ASN A 227 -5.44 -4.33 -17.75
N PRO A 228 -6.79 -4.32 -17.76
CA PRO A 228 -7.69 -3.15 -17.68
C PRO A 228 -8.37 -2.88 -16.32
N LEU A 229 -7.98 -3.55 -15.24
CA LEU A 229 -8.75 -3.56 -13.99
C LEU A 229 -8.51 -2.35 -13.07
N TYR A 230 -7.26 -1.94 -12.89
CA TYR A 230 -6.86 -0.96 -11.87
C TYR A 230 -7.03 0.48 -12.38
N PRO A 231 -7.78 1.32 -11.66
CA PRO A 231 -8.12 2.67 -12.10
C PRO A 231 -6.99 3.66 -11.79
N VAL A 232 -5.78 3.42 -12.27
CA VAL A 232 -4.59 4.25 -12.00
C VAL A 232 -4.64 5.63 -12.69
N PRO A 233 -3.88 6.62 -12.21
CA PRO A 233 -3.79 7.94 -12.85
C PRO A 233 -3.21 7.89 -14.26
N VAL A 234 -2.24 7.00 -14.46
CA VAL A 234 -1.49 6.78 -15.71
C VAL A 234 -1.36 5.28 -15.90
N LEU A 235 -1.80 4.78 -17.05
CA LEU A 235 -1.55 3.40 -17.48
C LEU A 235 -0.10 3.29 -17.96
N MET A 236 0.56 2.23 -17.56
CA MET A 236 1.94 1.90 -17.94
C MET A 236 1.97 0.61 -18.76
N SER A 237 2.80 0.61 -19.79
CA SER A 237 3.15 -0.57 -20.56
C SER A 237 4.08 -1.51 -19.78
N ALA A 238 4.25 -2.74 -20.26
CA ALA A 238 5.25 -3.66 -19.70
C ALA A 238 6.65 -3.03 -19.73
N ASP A 239 7.06 -2.43 -20.84
CA ASP A 239 8.37 -1.77 -20.98
C ASP A 239 8.58 -0.64 -19.95
N GLU A 240 7.54 0.15 -19.67
CA GLU A 240 7.61 1.17 -18.62
C GLU A 240 7.71 0.58 -17.21
N LEU A 241 7.09 -0.56 -16.95
CA LEU A 241 7.25 -1.29 -15.69
C LEU A 241 8.61 -1.98 -15.59
N GLU A 242 9.19 -2.47 -16.69
CA GLU A 242 10.56 -3.01 -16.71
C GLU A 242 11.57 -1.98 -16.19
N ALA A 243 11.42 -0.71 -16.60
CA ALA A 243 12.26 0.37 -16.09
C ALA A 243 12.15 0.58 -14.57
N ILE A 244 10.98 0.29 -13.96
CA ILE A 244 10.79 0.35 -12.51
C ILE A 244 11.56 -0.78 -11.81
N TYR A 245 11.51 -2.00 -12.36
CA TYR A 245 12.29 -3.11 -11.81
C TYR A 245 13.80 -2.91 -11.97
N GLU A 246 14.25 -2.39 -13.13
CA GLU A 246 15.67 -2.08 -13.32
C GLU A 246 16.13 -1.01 -12.33
N GLN A 247 15.31 0.01 -12.06
CA GLN A 247 15.65 1.00 -11.03
C GLN A 247 15.73 0.38 -9.62
N LEU A 248 14.83 -0.54 -9.27
CA LEU A 248 14.91 -1.29 -8.00
C LEU A 248 16.18 -2.14 -7.92
N LEU A 249 16.64 -2.68 -9.05
CA LEU A 249 17.86 -3.46 -9.13
C LEU A 249 19.13 -2.58 -9.02
N ASP A 250 19.13 -1.42 -9.67
CA ASP A 250 20.26 -0.48 -9.67
C ASP A 250 20.46 0.18 -8.30
N LEU A 251 19.38 0.44 -7.56
CA LEU A 251 19.43 0.91 -6.17
C LEU A 251 20.15 -0.08 -5.22
N ARG A 252 20.26 -1.36 -5.59
CA ARG A 252 21.05 -2.35 -4.84
C ARG A 252 22.56 -2.20 -5.06
N ALA A 253 22.96 -1.64 -6.19
CA ALA A 253 24.36 -1.51 -6.60
C ALA A 253 25.02 -0.20 -6.12
N ALA A 254 24.23 0.72 -5.56
CA ALA A 254 24.65 2.00 -5.00
C ALA A 254 24.91 1.90 -3.49
#